data_AF-A0A5N6AQA0-F1
#
_entry.id   AF-A0A5N6AQA0-F1
#
_cell.length_a   1.000
_cell.length_b   1.000
_cell.length_c   1.000
_cell.angle_alpha   90.00
_cell.angle_beta   90.00
_cell.angle_gamma   90.00
#
_symmetry.space_group_name_H-M   'P 1'
#
loop_
_entity.id
_entity.type
_entity.pdbx_description
1 polymer ?
#
loop_
_entity_poly.entity_id
_entity_poly.type
_entity_poly.pdbx_seq_one_letter_code
_entity_poly.pdbx_strand_id
1 'polypeptide(L)'
;MNGAGEGQRAERPLTIHFEGRPLPARAGQTVGGALLAAGVVSWRTTRGGGRPRGLFCGIGLCFDCLISVDGGPPRRACVEPVTDGMRLTPAGGVVGAAVGADGAGGGAGAGGGGAAGDGDEVEGESDDQPA
;
A
#
# COMPACT_ATOMS: atom_id res chain seq x y z
N MET A 1 -24.11 -20.30 27.75
CA MET A 1 -22.83 -19.73 28.22
C MET A 1 -21.80 -20.85 28.11
N ASN A 2 -20.60 -20.56 27.60
CA ASN A 2 -19.50 -21.47 27.20
C ASN A 2 -19.46 -21.64 25.65
N GLY A 3 -18.40 -21.28 24.92
CA GLY A 3 -17.06 -20.86 25.34
C GLY A 3 -16.41 -19.94 24.30
N ALA A 4 -15.53 -19.08 24.80
CA ALA A 4 -14.64 -18.26 24.02
C ALA A 4 -13.71 -19.17 23.21
N GLY A 5 -13.78 -19.06 21.88
CA GLY A 5 -13.00 -19.89 20.98
C GLY A 5 -12.90 -19.31 19.58
N GLU A 6 -12.80 -17.99 19.43
CA GLU A 6 -12.62 -17.37 18.12
C GLU A 6 -11.31 -16.58 18.10
N GLY A 7 -10.36 -17.01 17.26
CA GLY A 7 -9.38 -16.09 16.69
C GLY A 7 -7.90 -16.36 16.91
N GLN A 8 -7.44 -17.58 17.20
CA GLN A 8 -6.00 -17.88 17.23
C GLN A 8 -5.65 -19.14 16.45
N ARG A 9 -5.98 -19.16 15.15
CA ARG A 9 -5.26 -20.02 14.20
C ARG A 9 -4.02 -19.24 13.80
N ALA A 10 -2.85 -19.64 14.31
CA ALA A 10 -1.57 -18.98 14.04
C ALA A 10 -1.50 -18.52 12.57
N GLU A 11 -1.54 -17.20 12.40
CA GLU A 11 -1.80 -16.55 11.13
C GLU A 11 -0.53 -16.69 10.28
N ARG A 12 -0.61 -17.48 9.20
CA ARG A 12 0.53 -17.71 8.31
C ARG A 12 1.09 -16.35 7.85
N PRO A 13 2.39 -16.07 8.04
CA PRO A 13 2.98 -14.82 7.60
C PRO A 13 2.92 -14.74 6.07
N LEU A 14 2.57 -13.57 5.56
CA LEU A 14 2.51 -13.24 4.14
C LEU A 14 3.28 -11.94 3.91
N THR A 15 3.74 -11.73 2.68
CA THR A 15 4.31 -10.45 2.26
C THR A 15 3.44 -9.86 1.17
N ILE A 16 3.06 -8.59 1.32
CA ILE A 16 2.39 -7.81 0.26
C ILE A 16 3.27 -6.65 -0.15
N HIS A 17 3.05 -6.09 -1.33
CA HIS A 17 3.83 -4.96 -1.83
C HIS A 17 2.94 -3.74 -1.98
N PHE A 18 3.18 -2.68 -1.22
CA PHE A 18 2.47 -1.42 -1.37
C PHE A 18 3.42 -0.37 -1.93
N GLU A 19 3.10 0.15 -3.12
CA GLU A 19 3.98 1.07 -3.87
C GLU A 19 5.40 0.51 -4.05
N GLY A 20 5.50 -0.80 -4.33
CA GLY A 20 6.77 -1.51 -4.47
C GLY A 20 7.47 -1.85 -3.14
N ARG A 21 7.04 -1.29 -2.01
CA ARG A 21 7.62 -1.59 -0.69
C ARG A 21 7.01 -2.86 -0.09
N PRO A 22 7.81 -3.85 0.33
CA PRO A 22 7.30 -5.02 1.00
C PRO A 22 6.75 -4.65 2.38
N LEU A 23 5.56 -5.13 2.70
CA LEU A 23 4.89 -4.96 3.98
C LEU A 23 4.53 -6.34 4.57
N PRO A 24 4.76 -6.55 5.89
CA PRO A 24 4.32 -7.77 6.55
C PRO A 24 2.80 -7.80 6.62
N ALA A 25 2.24 -8.96 6.32
CA ALA A 25 0.82 -9.22 6.45
C ALA A 25 0.60 -10.63 6.99
N ARG A 26 -0.65 -10.95 7.29
CA ARG A 26 -1.02 -12.24 7.87
C ARG A 26 -2.24 -12.82 7.19
N ALA A 27 -2.22 -14.13 6.98
CA ALA A 27 -3.37 -14.84 6.43
C ALA A 27 -4.61 -14.62 7.29
N GLY A 28 -5.73 -14.22 6.67
CA GLY A 28 -6.98 -13.87 7.36
C GLY A 28 -7.16 -12.36 7.55
N GLN A 29 -6.12 -11.54 7.37
CA GLN A 29 -6.28 -10.08 7.31
C GLN A 29 -6.93 -9.63 6.01
N THR A 30 -7.57 -8.47 6.08
CA THR A 30 -7.90 -7.67 4.89
C THR A 30 -6.73 -6.77 4.52
N VAL A 31 -6.67 -6.34 3.26
CA VAL A 31 -5.65 -5.40 2.77
C VAL A 31 -5.63 -4.14 3.63
N GLY A 32 -6.80 -3.61 4.00
CA GLY A 32 -6.92 -2.45 4.88
C GLY A 32 -6.35 -2.71 6.28
N GLY A 33 -6.58 -3.90 6.83
CA GLY A 33 -6.00 -4.30 8.12
C GLY A 33 -4.48 -4.42 8.06
N ALA A 34 -3.94 -5.00 6.99
CA ALA A 34 -2.49 -5.11 6.79
C ALA A 34 -1.81 -3.74 6.63
N LEU A 35 -2.41 -2.82 5.87
CA LEU A 35 -1.91 -1.46 5.73
C LEU A 35 -1.90 -0.70 7.06
N LEU A 36 -2.98 -0.80 7.84
CA LEU A 36 -3.02 -0.20 9.18
C LEU A 36 -1.97 -0.80 10.12
N ALA A 37 -1.77 -2.12 10.11
CA ALA A 37 -0.75 -2.78 10.91
C ALA A 37 0.67 -2.35 10.52
N ALA A 38 0.88 -1.97 9.25
CA ALA A 38 2.11 -1.37 8.75
C ALA A 38 2.20 0.15 8.98
N GLY A 39 1.25 0.74 9.70
CA GLY A 39 1.18 2.18 9.99
C GLY A 39 0.62 3.03 8.84
N VAL A 40 0.24 2.45 7.71
CA VAL A 40 -0.30 3.17 6.55
C VAL A 40 -1.77 3.48 6.77
N VAL A 41 -2.07 4.70 7.24
CA VAL A 41 -3.44 5.13 7.58
C VAL A 41 -4.13 5.90 6.46
N SER A 42 -3.37 6.41 5.50
CA SER A 42 -3.85 7.12 4.31
C SER A 42 -2.99 6.77 3.12
N TRP A 43 -3.62 6.41 2.00
CA TRP A 43 -2.95 5.95 0.78
C TRP A 43 -3.55 6.51 -0.51
N ARG A 44 -4.60 7.33 -0.44
CA ARG A 44 -5.12 8.04 -1.62
C ARG A 44 -5.68 9.39 -1.21
N THR A 45 -6.10 10.19 -2.18
CA THR A 45 -6.73 11.48 -1.93
C THR A 45 -8.10 11.61 -2.59
N THR A 46 -8.89 12.57 -2.13
CA THR A 46 -10.11 12.99 -2.83
C THR A 46 -9.75 13.70 -4.13
N ARG A 47 -10.51 13.44 -5.19
CA ARG A 47 -10.32 14.07 -6.50
C ARG A 47 -10.37 15.62 -6.44
N GLY A 48 -11.18 16.15 -5.53
CA GLY A 48 -11.20 17.57 -5.19
C GLY A 48 -10.58 17.83 -3.83
N GLY A 49 -9.61 18.75 -3.75
CA GLY A 49 -9.04 19.23 -2.49
C GLY A 49 -7.96 18.35 -1.85
N GLY A 50 -7.55 17.23 -2.48
CA GLY A 50 -6.35 16.48 -2.05
C GLY A 50 -6.41 15.90 -0.64
N ARG A 51 -7.61 15.73 -0.07
CA ARG A 51 -7.75 15.32 1.33
C ARG A 51 -7.33 13.85 1.48
N PRO A 52 -6.50 13.49 2.47
CA PRO A 52 -6.02 12.13 2.66
C PRO A 52 -7.18 11.18 2.98
N ARG A 53 -7.12 9.97 2.40
CA ARG A 53 -8.12 8.92 2.53
C ARG A 53 -7.45 7.55 2.71
N GLY A 54 -8.09 6.73 3.53
CA GLY A 54 -7.67 5.37 3.86
C GLY A 54 -8.82 4.60 4.50
N LEU A 55 -8.54 3.84 5.55
CA LEU A 55 -9.60 3.14 6.28
C LEU A 55 -10.47 4.13 7.07
N PHE A 56 -11.79 4.05 6.88
CA PHE A 56 -12.76 4.81 7.66
C PHE A 56 -13.82 3.90 8.27
N CYS A 57 -14.74 3.36 7.45
CA CYS A 57 -15.85 2.54 7.98
C CYS A 57 -15.46 1.09 8.33
N GLY A 58 -14.38 0.55 7.76
CA GLY A 58 -13.99 -0.87 7.93
C GLY A 58 -14.94 -1.93 7.33
N ILE A 59 -16.18 -1.58 6.98
CA ILE A 59 -17.25 -2.53 6.60
C ILE A 59 -17.59 -2.55 5.10
N GLY A 60 -16.83 -1.84 4.27
CA GLY A 60 -17.05 -1.81 2.82
C GLY A 60 -18.04 -0.76 2.30
N LEU A 61 -18.59 0.14 3.13
CA LEU A 61 -19.65 1.05 2.65
C LEU A 61 -19.15 2.41 2.13
N CYS A 62 -18.10 2.98 2.70
CA CYS A 62 -17.75 4.40 2.48
C CYS A 62 -16.90 4.72 1.24
N PHE A 63 -16.27 3.71 0.61
CA PHE A 63 -15.35 3.90 -0.54
C PHE A 63 -14.12 4.82 -0.30
N ASP A 64 -13.81 5.20 0.94
CA ASP A 64 -12.59 5.96 1.22
C ASP A 64 -11.32 5.11 1.04
N CYS A 65 -11.42 3.83 1.39
CA CYS A 65 -10.33 2.84 1.37
C CYS A 65 -9.99 2.22 -0.01
N LEU A 66 -10.29 2.91 -1.11
CA LEU A 66 -10.07 2.36 -2.45
C LEU A 66 -8.57 2.13 -2.73
N ILE A 67 -8.26 0.97 -3.32
CA ILE A 67 -6.91 0.54 -3.68
C ILE A 67 -6.94 -0.34 -4.92
N SER A 68 -5.94 -0.26 -5.78
CA SER A 68 -5.78 -1.17 -6.92
C SER A 68 -4.92 -2.35 -6.50
N VAL A 69 -5.34 -3.55 -6.94
CA VAL A 69 -4.66 -4.83 -6.70
C VAL A 69 -4.17 -5.36 -8.04
N ASP A 70 -2.88 -5.63 -8.16
CA ASP A 70 -2.22 -6.20 -9.33
C ASP A 70 -2.54 -5.46 -10.64
N GLY A 71 -2.66 -4.13 -10.58
CA GLY A 71 -3.01 -3.28 -11.74
C GLY A 71 -4.49 -3.31 -12.14
N GLY A 72 -5.32 -4.03 -11.40
CA GLY A 72 -6.76 -4.12 -11.62
C GLY A 72 -7.55 -2.88 -11.20
N PRO A 73 -8.88 -2.90 -11.45
CA PRO A 73 -9.77 -1.81 -11.07
C PRO A 73 -9.79 -1.61 -9.54
N PRO A 74 -10.01 -0.38 -9.04
CA PRO A 74 -10.03 -0.11 -7.61
C PRO A 74 -11.02 -0.97 -6.83
N ARG A 75 -10.54 -1.55 -5.73
CA ARG A 75 -11.26 -2.39 -4.79
C ARG A 75 -11.28 -1.74 -3.42
N ARG A 76 -12.19 -2.17 -2.55
CA ARG A 76 -12.28 -1.67 -1.17
C ARG A 76 -11.30 -2.46 -0.31
N ALA A 77 -10.19 -1.83 0.10
CA ALA A 77 -9.16 -2.48 0.90
C ALA A 77 -9.71 -3.11 2.20
N CYS A 78 -10.72 -2.48 2.80
CA CYS A 78 -11.31 -2.94 4.07
C CYS A 78 -11.95 -4.33 4.02
N VAL A 79 -12.31 -4.84 2.84
CA VAL A 79 -12.95 -6.15 2.66
C VAL A 79 -12.24 -7.03 1.63
N GLU A 80 -11.16 -6.53 1.04
CA GLU A 80 -10.32 -7.31 0.13
C GLU A 80 -9.38 -8.18 0.97
N PRO A 81 -9.39 -9.51 0.85
CA PRO A 81 -8.51 -10.38 1.61
C PRO A 81 -7.05 -10.26 1.14
N VAL A 82 -6.11 -10.38 2.07
CA VAL A 82 -4.69 -10.44 1.72
C VAL A 82 -4.35 -11.77 1.04
N THR A 83 -3.60 -11.68 -0.06
CA THR A 83 -2.93 -12.81 -0.70
C THR A 83 -1.43 -12.55 -0.75
N ASP A 84 -0.63 -13.60 -0.59
CA ASP A 84 0.83 -13.50 -0.62
C ASP A 84 1.32 -12.97 -1.97
N GLY A 85 2.30 -12.07 -1.95
CA GLY A 85 2.92 -11.47 -3.13
C GLY A 85 2.07 -10.44 -3.88
N MET A 86 0.87 -10.10 -3.42
CA MET A 86 -0.01 -9.15 -4.13
C MET A 86 0.61 -7.74 -4.20
N ARG A 87 0.40 -7.05 -5.31
CA ARG A 87 0.86 -5.66 -5.52
C ARG A 87 -0.27 -4.66 -5.37
N LEU A 88 -0.04 -3.64 -4.57
CA LEU A 88 -1.02 -2.65 -4.17
C LEU A 88 -0.57 -1.26 -4.58
N THR A 89 -1.49 -0.50 -5.19
CA THR A 89 -1.28 0.90 -5.55
C THR A 89 -2.47 1.78 -5.16
N PRO A 90 -2.24 3.05 -4.79
CA PRO A 90 -3.30 4.03 -4.59
C PRO A 90 -4.30 4.12 -5.75
N ALA A 91 -5.60 4.19 -5.42
CA ALA A 91 -6.62 4.48 -6.43
C ALA A 91 -6.69 5.99 -6.72
N GLY A 92 -6.38 6.38 -7.96
CA GLY A 92 -6.51 7.77 -8.43
C GLY A 92 -5.23 8.62 -8.41
N GLY A 93 -4.04 8.00 -8.27
CA GLY A 93 -2.75 8.66 -8.31
C GLY A 93 -1.94 8.44 -7.03
N VAL A 94 -0.61 8.54 -7.14
CA VAL A 94 0.32 8.32 -6.02
C VAL A 94 0.27 9.50 -5.04
N VAL A 95 0.12 9.18 -3.77
CA VAL A 95 0.52 10.08 -2.67
C VAL A 95 1.36 9.25 -1.73
N GLY A 96 2.50 9.77 -1.29
CA GLY A 96 3.30 9.09 -0.29
C GLY A 96 2.42 8.72 0.90
N ALA A 97 2.30 7.43 1.19
CA ALA A 97 1.47 6.95 2.29
C ALA A 97 1.79 7.70 3.58
N ALA A 98 0.76 8.27 4.21
CA ALA A 98 0.93 8.88 5.52
C ALA A 98 1.00 7.77 6.56
N VAL A 99 2.13 7.69 7.26
CA VAL A 99 2.33 6.78 8.37
C VAL A 99 1.72 7.41 9.62
N GLY A 100 0.75 6.75 10.25
CA GLY A 100 0.26 7.15 11.57
C GLY A 100 1.33 6.88 12.61
N ALA A 101 1.68 7.87 13.43
CA ALA A 101 2.61 7.70 14.53
C ALA A 101 1.97 6.84 15.64
N ASP A 102 2.82 6.02 16.28
CA ASP A 102 2.61 5.24 17.51
C ASP A 102 2.28 3.73 17.37
N GLY A 103 3.33 2.88 17.39
CA GLY A 103 3.29 1.54 18.03
C GLY A 103 3.66 0.31 17.18
N ALA A 104 4.65 -0.47 17.64
CA ALA A 104 5.45 -1.42 16.87
C ALA A 104 5.09 -2.93 17.02
N GLY A 105 5.61 -3.73 16.06
CA GLY A 105 6.04 -5.12 16.23
C GLY A 105 5.72 -6.00 15.00
N GLY A 106 6.64 -6.66 14.28
CA GLY A 106 8.09 -6.86 14.35
C GLY A 106 8.46 -8.07 13.45
N GLY A 107 9.67 -8.09 12.89
CA GLY A 107 10.32 -9.32 12.38
C GLY A 107 10.57 -9.42 10.86
N ALA A 108 11.85 -9.53 10.51
CA ALA A 108 12.50 -9.35 9.22
C ALA A 108 12.44 -10.52 8.22
N GLY A 109 12.61 -10.18 6.94
CA GLY A 109 13.10 -11.05 5.87
C GLY A 109 13.88 -10.22 4.85
N ALA A 110 15.20 -10.18 4.99
CA ALA A 110 16.11 -9.54 4.06
C ALA A 110 16.28 -10.38 2.79
N GLY A 111 16.31 -9.72 1.63
CA GLY A 111 16.71 -10.26 0.34
C GLY A 111 16.96 -9.11 -0.62
N GLY A 112 18.21 -8.66 -0.70
CA GLY A 112 18.64 -7.53 -1.52
C GLY A 112 18.92 -7.90 -2.98
N GLY A 113 19.06 -6.85 -3.80
CA GLY A 113 19.57 -6.90 -5.17
C GLY A 113 19.10 -5.68 -5.96
N GLY A 114 19.87 -4.60 -5.92
CA GLY A 114 19.62 -3.38 -6.69
C GLY A 114 20.23 -3.41 -8.09
N ALA A 115 19.76 -2.49 -8.93
CA ALA A 115 20.60 -1.74 -9.85
C ALA A 115 19.86 -0.45 -10.24
N ALA A 116 20.48 0.68 -9.93
CA ALA A 116 20.18 1.96 -10.53
C ALA A 116 20.65 1.93 -11.99
N GLY A 117 19.87 2.56 -12.87
CA GLY A 117 20.31 2.98 -14.19
C GLY A 117 20.10 4.48 -14.28
N ASP A 118 21.16 5.23 -14.02
CA ASP A 118 21.31 6.62 -14.45
C ASP A 118 21.45 6.63 -15.98
N GLY A 119 20.58 7.37 -16.65
CA GLY A 119 20.65 7.68 -18.08
C GLY A 119 20.43 9.17 -18.27
N ASP A 120 21.44 9.95 -17.90
CA ASP A 120 21.58 11.36 -18.28
C ASP A 120 22.15 11.39 -19.71
N GLU A 121 21.27 11.55 -20.70
CA GLU A 121 21.67 11.87 -22.08
C GLU A 121 21.41 13.35 -22.33
N VAL A 122 22.41 14.15 -21.96
CA VAL A 122 22.64 15.49 -22.51
C VAL A 122 23.42 15.35 -23.81
N GLU A 123 22.75 15.52 -24.94
CA GLU A 123 23.42 15.90 -26.19
C GLU A 123 22.92 17.28 -26.60
N GLY A 124 23.86 18.23 -26.58
CA GLY A 124 23.63 19.62 -26.91
C GLY A 124 23.55 19.82 -28.42
N GLU A 125 22.45 20.41 -28.86
CA GLU A 125 22.38 21.09 -30.15
C GLU A 125 22.77 22.56 -29.91
N SER A 126 24.05 22.83 -30.10
CA SER A 126 24.57 24.17 -30.38
C SER A 126 24.16 24.59 -31.80
N ASP A 127 24.10 25.90 -32.00
CA ASP A 127 23.90 26.63 -33.26
C ASP A 127 22.44 26.98 -33.62
N ASP A 128 22.07 28.25 -33.36
CA ASP A 128 21.79 29.23 -34.43
C ASP A 128 21.39 30.59 -33.80
N GLN A 129 22.36 31.50 -33.63
CA GLN A 129 22.08 32.93 -33.53
C GLN A 129 22.39 33.56 -34.89
N PRO A 130 21.45 34.35 -35.44
CA PRO A 130 21.85 35.47 -36.28
C PRO A 130 21.26 36.83 -35.85
N ALA A 131 22.21 37.77 -35.79
CA ALA A 131 22.22 39.23 -36.04
C ALA A 131 21.15 40.15 -35.41
#